data_AF-A0A3D1PNB0-F1
#
_entry.id   AF-A0A3D1PNB0-F1
#
_cell.length_a   1.000
_cell.length_b   1.000
_cell.length_c   1.000
_cell.angle_alpha   90.00
_cell.angle_beta   90.00
_cell.angle_gamma   90.00
#
_symmetry.space_group_name_H-M   'P 1'
#
loop_
_entity.id
_entity.type
_entity.pdbx_description
1 polymer ?
#
loop_
_entity_poly.entity_id
_entity_poly.type
_entity_poly.pdbx_seq_one_letter_code
_entity_poly.pdbx_strand_id
1 'polypeptide(L)'
;MIIELDMYQTLAIAVVVLMLGKFLRKKCSLLEKFCIPAPVVGGVLFAVFTCVCYVTGIVEFTFDDILKEVCMVFFFTSVGFQANLKVLKSGGKSMLVFLSLVIALILAQNFLAVGLSNVMRISPLVGLCTGSISMVGGHGTAGAFGPVLEDFGISGATTLCTAAATYGLIAGSMIGGPIGRRLIEKHKLLDTVVQEDDSLLVEEEIKHERHASMYPSAVFQLIIAIGIGTVVSKLLSLTGMTFPIYIGAMIAAACMRNIGEYTGKITIYMGEINDIGGISLSLFLG
;
A
#
# COMPACT_ATOMS: atom_id res chain seq x y z
N MET A 1 22.14 3.27 27.52
CA MET A 1 20.85 3.37 28.25
C MET A 1 19.76 2.99 27.28
N ILE A 2 18.89 2.04 27.63
CA ILE A 2 17.77 1.62 26.76
C ILE A 2 16.53 2.39 27.22
N ILE A 3 15.87 3.08 26.29
CA ILE A 3 14.56 3.70 26.52
C ILE A 3 13.53 2.86 25.79
N GLU A 4 12.67 2.20 26.55
CA GLU A 4 11.53 1.47 26.01
C GLU A 4 10.33 2.41 25.91
N LEU A 5 9.84 2.57 24.69
CA LEU A 5 8.69 3.42 24.40
C LEU A 5 7.45 2.56 24.29
N ASP A 6 6.43 2.91 25.07
CA ASP A 6 5.15 2.22 24.97
C ASP A 6 4.43 2.52 23.64
N MET A 7 3.31 1.83 23.42
CA MET A 7 2.47 1.98 22.25
C MET A 7 2.05 3.45 21.96
N TYR A 8 1.71 4.22 23.00
CA TYR A 8 1.26 5.62 22.84
C TYR A 8 2.44 6.55 22.51
N GLN A 9 3.58 6.34 23.16
CA GLN A 9 4.80 7.11 22.93
C GLN A 9 5.37 6.83 21.53
N THR A 10 5.38 5.57 21.12
CA THR A 10 5.79 5.16 19.76
C THR A 10 4.92 5.83 18.71
N LEU A 11 3.60 5.80 18.87
CA LEU A 11 2.67 6.48 17.96
C LEU A 11 2.90 7.99 17.93
N ALA A 12 3.11 8.62 19.08
CA ALA A 12 3.37 10.06 19.16
C ALA A 12 4.63 10.44 18.37
N ILE A 13 5.71 9.65 18.51
CA ILE A 13 6.95 9.86 17.77
C ILE A 13 6.72 9.65 16.27
N ALA A 14 6.04 8.58 15.85
CA ALA A 14 5.70 8.34 14.45
C ALA A 14 4.96 9.53 13.84
N VAL A 15 3.96 10.08 14.54
CA VAL A 15 3.22 11.28 14.08
C VAL A 15 4.13 12.50 13.96
N VAL A 16 5.01 12.75 14.92
CA VAL A 16 5.97 13.87 14.86
C VAL A 16 6.90 13.71 13.66
N VAL A 17 7.42 12.51 13.44
CA VAL A 17 8.29 12.16 12.31
C VAL A 17 7.56 12.32 10.97
N LEU A 18 6.30 11.88 10.89
CA LEU A 18 5.43 12.07 9.72
C LEU A 18 5.17 13.54 9.42
N MET A 19 4.90 14.34 10.45
CA MET A 19 4.70 15.79 10.32
C MET A 19 5.97 16.47 9.82
N LEU A 20 7.13 16.08 10.32
CA LEU A 20 8.43 16.55 9.85
C LEU A 20 8.64 16.17 8.37
N GLY A 21 8.38 14.92 7.99
CA GLY A 21 8.48 14.45 6.62
C GLY A 21 7.55 15.22 5.67
N LYS A 22 6.31 15.50 6.10
CA LYS A 22 5.34 16.31 5.34
C LYS A 22 5.81 17.75 5.18
N PHE A 23 6.35 18.36 6.24
CA PHE A 23 6.90 19.70 6.21
C PHE A 23 8.08 19.81 5.21
N LEU A 24 9.01 18.86 5.27
CA LEU A 24 10.19 18.84 4.39
C LEU A 24 9.82 18.55 2.94
N ARG A 25 8.90 17.62 2.69
CA ARG A 25 8.37 17.35 1.34
C ARG A 25 7.79 18.61 0.71
N LYS A 26 7.03 19.41 1.47
CA LYS A 26 6.44 20.67 1.00
C LYS A 26 7.49 21.76 0.73
N LYS A 27 8.62 21.73 1.43
CA LYS A 27 9.71 22.71 1.26
C LYS A 27 10.65 22.37 0.11
N CYS A 28 10.82 21.08 -0.21
CA CYS A 28 11.74 20.63 -1.25
C CYS A 28 10.96 20.18 -2.50
N SER A 29 11.03 21.00 -3.56
CA SER A 29 10.33 20.73 -4.82
C SER A 29 10.76 19.43 -5.50
N LEU A 30 11.99 18.94 -5.24
CA LEU A 30 12.44 17.64 -5.75
C LEU A 30 11.68 16.48 -5.11
N LEU A 31 11.48 16.51 -3.79
CA LEU A 31 10.75 15.46 -3.07
C LEU A 31 9.29 15.38 -3.54
N GLU A 32 8.69 16.53 -3.80
CA GLU A 32 7.33 16.62 -4.35
C GLU A 32 7.27 16.16 -5.80
N LYS A 33 8.21 16.61 -6.65
CA LYS A 33 8.30 16.25 -8.08
C LYS A 33 8.47 14.74 -8.30
N PHE A 34 9.21 14.07 -7.42
CA PHE A 34 9.42 12.62 -7.47
C PHE A 34 8.41 11.84 -6.61
N CYS A 35 7.34 12.49 -6.14
CA CYS A 35 6.26 11.86 -5.36
C CYS A 35 6.75 11.06 -4.13
N ILE A 36 7.88 11.45 -3.53
CA ILE A 36 8.44 10.72 -2.40
C ILE A 36 7.49 10.81 -1.20
N PRO A 37 7.05 9.68 -0.61
CA PRO A 37 6.11 9.70 0.51
C PRO A 37 6.67 10.42 1.74
N ALA A 38 5.82 11.18 2.44
CA ALA A 38 6.19 11.86 3.69
C ALA A 38 6.71 10.88 4.78
N PRO A 39 6.12 9.68 4.99
CA PRO A 39 6.65 8.69 5.93
C PRO A 39 8.10 8.31 5.63
N VAL A 40 8.46 8.12 4.36
CA VAL A 40 9.82 7.76 3.96
C VAL A 40 10.80 8.89 4.26
N VAL A 41 10.44 10.14 3.95
CA VAL A 41 11.31 11.31 4.22
C VAL A 41 11.54 11.48 5.73
N GLY A 42 10.47 11.42 6.53
CA GLY A 42 10.58 11.53 7.98
C GLY A 42 11.36 10.36 8.58
N GLY A 43 10.99 9.13 8.20
CA GLY A 43 11.58 7.90 8.70
C GLY A 43 13.08 7.80 8.43
N VAL A 44 13.56 8.22 7.25
CA VAL A 44 15.01 8.24 6.96
C VAL A 44 15.75 9.19 7.87
N LEU A 45 15.21 10.39 8.13
CA LEU A 45 15.85 11.35 9.05
C LEU A 45 15.87 10.82 10.48
N PHE A 46 14.77 10.22 10.91
CA PHE A 46 14.67 9.63 12.23
C PHE A 46 15.62 8.43 12.39
N ALA A 47 15.71 7.56 11.37
CA ALA A 47 16.62 6.42 11.36
C ALA A 47 18.10 6.85 11.41
N VAL A 48 18.48 7.93 10.72
CA VAL A 48 19.84 8.48 10.82
C VAL A 48 20.09 9.01 12.24
N PHE A 49 19.12 9.72 12.83
CA PHE A 49 19.23 10.23 14.19
C PHE A 49 19.41 9.09 15.22
N THR A 50 18.54 8.08 15.19
CA THR A 50 18.62 6.94 16.13
C THR A 50 19.88 6.11 15.90
N CYS A 51 20.35 5.96 14.65
CA CYS A 51 21.62 5.32 14.34
C CYS A 51 22.82 6.06 14.97
N VAL A 52 22.85 7.39 14.88
CA VAL A 52 23.90 8.20 15.54
C VAL A 52 23.85 8.01 17.05
N CYS A 53 22.66 8.06 17.67
CA CYS A 53 22.51 7.82 19.11
C CYS A 53 23.01 6.43 19.53
N TYR A 54 22.74 5.40 18.72
CA TYR A 54 23.16 4.03 18.97
C TYR A 54 24.69 3.88 18.86
N VAL A 55 25.30 4.33 17.76
CA VAL A 55 26.75 4.21 17.51
C VAL A 55 27.59 5.02 18.50
N THR A 56 27.08 6.16 18.96
CA THR A 56 27.74 7.00 19.98
C THR A 56 27.53 6.49 21.41
N GLY A 57 26.68 5.47 21.62
CA GLY A 57 26.39 4.89 22.92
C GLY A 57 25.55 5.79 23.85
N ILE A 58 24.94 6.86 23.32
CA ILE A 58 24.13 7.79 24.10
C ILE A 58 22.86 7.10 24.59
N VAL A 59 22.08 6.55 23.66
CA VAL A 59 20.79 5.95 23.94
C VAL A 59 20.39 4.95 22.86
N GLU A 60 19.73 3.88 23.27
CA GLU A 60 19.10 2.90 22.40
C GLU A 60 17.59 2.95 22.62
N PHE A 61 16.81 3.02 21.55
CA PHE A 61 15.35 3.09 21.61
C PHE A 61 14.74 1.75 21.21
N THR A 62 13.78 1.26 21.98
CA THR A 62 12.90 0.16 21.58
C THR A 62 11.48 0.67 21.44
N PHE A 63 10.78 0.21 20.40
CA PHE A 63 9.46 0.70 20.00
C PHE A 63 8.44 -0.43 20.02
N ASP A 64 7.18 -0.08 20.23
CA ASP A 64 6.05 -1.02 20.21
C ASP A 64 5.40 -1.06 18.81
N ASP A 65 5.24 -2.27 18.27
CA ASP A 65 4.75 -2.51 16.91
C ASP A 65 3.23 -2.77 16.81
N ILE A 66 2.50 -2.80 17.93
CA ILE A 66 1.09 -3.25 17.95
C ILE A 66 0.22 -2.34 17.07
N LEU A 67 0.34 -1.02 17.21
CA LEU A 67 -0.45 -0.08 16.40
C LEU A 67 -0.02 -0.06 14.93
N LYS A 68 1.24 -0.39 14.63
CA LYS A 68 1.72 -0.55 13.25
C LYS A 68 0.94 -1.68 12.57
N GLU A 69 0.81 -2.83 13.23
CA GLU A 69 0.05 -3.96 12.70
C GLU A 69 -1.44 -3.65 12.53
N VAL A 70 -2.06 -2.99 13.53
CA VAL A 70 -3.47 -2.57 13.44
C VAL A 70 -3.67 -1.64 12.24
N CYS A 71 -2.80 -0.64 12.06
CA CYS A 71 -2.87 0.29 10.94
C CYS A 71 -2.65 -0.42 9.58
N MET A 72 -1.71 -1.36 9.50
CA MET A 72 -1.50 -2.19 8.31
C MET A 72 -2.78 -2.93 7.91
N VAL A 73 -3.43 -3.59 8.88
CA VAL A 73 -4.67 -4.35 8.64
C VAL A 73 -5.81 -3.43 8.22
N PHE A 74 -5.99 -2.28 8.86
CA PHE A 74 -6.98 -1.27 8.46
C PHE A 74 -6.77 -0.79 7.02
N PHE A 75 -5.52 -0.47 6.65
CA PHE A 75 -5.17 -0.04 5.31
C PHE A 75 -5.51 -1.11 4.26
N PHE A 76 -5.05 -2.35 4.45
CA PHE A 76 -5.32 -3.39 3.45
C PHE A 76 -6.79 -3.82 3.41
N THR A 77 -7.52 -3.67 4.51
CA THR A 77 -8.97 -3.86 4.52
C THR A 77 -9.66 -2.77 3.69
N SER A 78 -9.24 -1.51 3.78
CA SER A 78 -9.77 -0.43 2.93
C SER A 78 -9.46 -0.66 1.46
N VAL A 79 -8.27 -1.19 1.13
CA VAL A 79 -7.92 -1.64 -0.23
C VAL A 79 -8.86 -2.74 -0.71
N GLY A 80 -9.21 -3.70 0.17
CA GLY A 80 -10.21 -4.72 -0.15
C GLY A 80 -11.58 -4.13 -0.52
N PHE A 81 -12.02 -3.07 0.17
CA PHE A 81 -13.26 -2.36 -0.16
C PHE A 81 -13.22 -1.65 -1.52
N GLN A 82 -12.05 -1.38 -2.09
CA GLN A 82 -11.94 -0.80 -3.44
C GLN A 82 -12.20 -1.82 -4.56
N ALA A 83 -12.25 -3.12 -4.25
CA ALA A 83 -12.53 -4.16 -5.23
C ALA A 83 -14.01 -4.13 -5.67
N ASN A 84 -14.32 -3.40 -6.74
CA ASN A 84 -15.66 -3.35 -7.34
C ASN A 84 -15.75 -4.17 -8.63
N LEU A 85 -16.43 -5.33 -8.58
CA LEU A 85 -16.62 -6.21 -9.74
C LEU A 85 -17.53 -5.59 -10.81
N LYS A 86 -18.45 -4.69 -10.46
CA LYS A 86 -19.27 -3.99 -11.46
C LYS A 86 -18.42 -3.06 -12.31
N VAL A 87 -17.51 -2.30 -11.69
CA VAL A 87 -16.56 -1.42 -12.39
C VAL A 87 -15.59 -2.24 -13.25
N LEU A 88 -15.12 -3.38 -12.73
CA LEU A 88 -14.29 -4.30 -13.52
C LEU A 88 -15.04 -4.82 -14.76
N LYS A 89 -16.34 -5.09 -14.62
CA LYS A 89 -17.20 -5.55 -15.72
C LYS A 89 -17.56 -4.43 -16.69
N SER A 90 -17.77 -3.19 -16.23
CA SER A 90 -18.11 -2.04 -17.10
C SER A 90 -16.95 -1.65 -18.01
N GLY A 91 -15.70 -1.81 -17.55
CA GLY A 91 -14.50 -1.59 -18.39
C GLY A 91 -14.35 -2.59 -19.55
N GLY A 92 -15.21 -3.62 -19.62
CA GLY A 92 -15.38 -4.49 -20.79
C GLY A 92 -14.10 -5.16 -21.28
N LYS A 93 -13.92 -5.20 -22.61
CA LYS A 93 -12.77 -5.86 -23.25
C LYS A 93 -11.46 -5.13 -22.95
N SER A 94 -11.48 -3.80 -22.88
CA SER A 94 -10.29 -2.98 -22.61
C SER A 94 -9.71 -3.29 -21.23
N MET A 95 -10.57 -3.42 -20.22
CA MET A 95 -10.14 -3.74 -18.85
C MET A 95 -9.58 -5.17 -18.72
N LEU A 96 -10.18 -6.16 -19.40
CA LEU A 96 -9.65 -7.53 -19.43
C LEU A 96 -8.28 -7.62 -20.11
N VAL A 97 -8.09 -6.90 -21.22
CA VAL A 97 -6.80 -6.82 -21.92
C VAL A 97 -5.77 -6.15 -21.02
N PHE A 98 -6.13 -5.02 -20.40
CA PHE A 98 -5.27 -4.31 -19.45
C PHE A 98 -4.85 -5.21 -18.28
N LEU A 99 -5.81 -5.87 -17.63
CA LEU A 99 -5.54 -6.78 -16.51
C LEU A 99 -4.62 -7.94 -16.94
N SER A 100 -4.86 -8.53 -18.11
CA SER A 100 -4.04 -9.61 -18.64
C SER A 100 -2.59 -9.16 -18.91
N LEU A 101 -2.41 -7.95 -19.46
CA LEU A 101 -1.10 -7.35 -19.65
C LEU A 101 -0.40 -7.07 -18.32
N VAL A 102 -1.11 -6.55 -17.32
CA VAL A 102 -0.56 -6.31 -15.98
C VAL A 102 -0.11 -7.62 -15.33
N ILE A 103 -0.92 -8.68 -15.39
CA ILE A 103 -0.55 -10.01 -14.87
C ILE A 103 0.71 -10.54 -15.58
N ALA A 104 0.76 -10.45 -16.91
CA ALA A 104 1.92 -10.87 -17.68
C ALA A 104 3.19 -10.08 -17.31
N LEU A 105 3.07 -8.77 -17.10
CA LEU A 105 4.17 -7.90 -16.67
C LEU A 105 4.62 -8.23 -15.25
N ILE A 106 3.70 -8.50 -14.31
CA ILE A 106 4.02 -8.94 -12.94
C ILE A 106 4.84 -10.23 -12.98
N LEU A 107 4.41 -11.22 -13.76
CA LEU A 107 5.13 -12.49 -13.91
C LEU A 107 6.51 -12.26 -14.52
N ALA A 108 6.59 -11.51 -15.62
CA ALA A 108 7.85 -11.18 -16.29
C ALA A 108 8.83 -10.46 -15.36
N GLN A 109 8.32 -9.52 -14.56
CA GLN A 109 9.11 -8.76 -13.60
C GLN A 109 9.66 -9.67 -12.49
N ASN A 110 8.85 -10.60 -11.97
CA ASN A 110 9.32 -11.56 -10.97
C ASN A 110 10.34 -12.54 -11.54
N PHE A 111 10.10 -13.05 -12.76
CA PHE A 111 11.09 -13.90 -13.44
C PHE A 111 12.42 -13.17 -13.67
N LEU A 112 12.38 -11.90 -14.08
CA LEU A 112 13.59 -11.11 -14.26
C LEU A 112 14.31 -10.87 -12.93
N ALA A 113 13.59 -10.48 -11.89
CA ALA A 113 14.17 -10.20 -10.58
C ALA A 113 14.82 -11.45 -9.95
N VAL A 114 14.12 -12.57 -9.97
CA VAL A 114 14.63 -13.86 -9.48
C VAL A 114 15.75 -14.41 -10.39
N GLY A 115 15.63 -14.23 -11.71
CA GLY A 115 16.66 -14.63 -12.66
C GLY A 115 17.98 -13.89 -12.42
N LEU A 116 17.91 -12.57 -12.23
CA LEU A 116 19.08 -11.75 -11.91
C LEU A 116 19.67 -12.07 -10.53
N SER A 117 18.83 -12.35 -9.52
CA SER A 117 19.35 -12.73 -8.20
C SER A 117 20.17 -14.03 -8.27
N ASN A 118 19.73 -15.01 -9.07
CA ASN A 118 20.48 -16.24 -9.30
C ASN A 118 21.83 -15.98 -9.99
N VAL A 119 21.87 -15.09 -10.99
CA VAL A 119 23.12 -14.68 -11.67
C VAL A 119 24.07 -14.00 -10.69
N MET A 120 23.55 -13.14 -9.82
CA MET A 120 24.29 -12.43 -8.78
C MET A 120 24.63 -13.31 -7.55
N ARG A 121 24.21 -14.58 -7.55
CA ARG A 121 24.40 -15.55 -6.44
C ARG A 121 23.82 -15.07 -5.10
N ILE A 122 22.70 -14.36 -5.16
CA ILE A 122 21.90 -13.94 -4.00
C ILE A 122 20.55 -14.67 -3.99
N SER A 123 19.92 -14.73 -2.81
CA SER A 123 18.68 -15.48 -2.62
C SER A 123 17.57 -15.00 -3.57
N PRO A 124 16.81 -15.92 -4.21
CA PRO A 124 15.59 -15.60 -4.95
C PRO A 124 14.59 -14.73 -4.18
N LEU A 125 14.51 -14.93 -2.85
CA LEU A 125 13.63 -14.16 -1.97
C LEU A 125 14.05 -12.69 -1.92
N VAL A 126 15.36 -12.41 -1.93
CA VAL A 126 15.91 -11.05 -2.07
C VAL A 126 15.55 -10.46 -3.44
N GLY A 127 15.58 -11.29 -4.49
CA GLY A 127 15.08 -10.91 -5.82
C GLY A 127 13.62 -10.44 -5.78
N LEU A 128 12.74 -11.19 -5.10
CA LEU A 128 11.32 -10.83 -4.96
C LEU A 128 11.10 -9.50 -4.22
N CYS A 129 11.99 -9.11 -3.29
CA CYS A 129 11.95 -7.78 -2.67
C CYS A 129 12.08 -6.65 -3.69
N THR A 130 12.76 -6.89 -4.81
CA THR A 130 12.91 -5.93 -5.93
C THR A 130 11.92 -6.18 -7.07
N GLY A 131 11.10 -7.24 -6.94
CA GLY A 131 10.06 -7.65 -7.87
C GLY A 131 8.70 -7.02 -7.55
N SER A 132 7.64 -7.79 -7.75
CA SER A 132 6.26 -7.30 -7.68
C SER A 132 5.86 -6.81 -6.29
N ILE A 133 6.47 -7.37 -5.22
CA ILE A 133 6.23 -6.97 -3.83
C ILE A 133 6.38 -5.45 -3.69
N SER A 134 7.45 -4.89 -4.26
CA SER A 134 7.79 -3.48 -4.09
C SER A 134 7.39 -2.62 -5.29
N MET A 135 7.62 -3.07 -6.53
CA MET A 135 7.38 -2.20 -7.69
C MET A 135 5.90 -2.13 -8.11
N VAL A 136 5.11 -3.17 -7.81
CA VAL A 136 3.68 -3.21 -8.12
C VAL A 136 2.86 -2.94 -6.85
N GLY A 137 3.23 -3.59 -5.75
CA GLY A 137 2.55 -3.41 -4.46
C GLY A 137 2.90 -2.10 -3.73
N GLY A 138 4.02 -1.46 -4.09
CA GLY A 138 4.45 -0.20 -3.48
C GLY A 138 4.83 -0.34 -2.00
N HIS A 139 4.90 0.80 -1.30
CA HIS A 139 5.30 0.87 0.11
C HIS A 139 4.38 0.06 1.03
N GLY A 140 3.08 0.00 0.72
CA GLY A 140 2.11 -0.79 1.47
C GLY A 140 2.49 -2.25 1.51
N THR A 141 2.61 -2.89 0.34
CA THR A 141 2.96 -4.32 0.24
C THR A 141 4.40 -4.59 0.68
N ALA A 142 5.32 -3.67 0.43
CA ALA A 142 6.70 -3.76 0.91
C ALA A 142 6.79 -3.84 2.45
N GLY A 143 6.09 -2.96 3.16
CA GLY A 143 6.06 -2.99 4.63
C GLY A 143 5.35 -4.23 5.19
N ALA A 144 4.45 -4.83 4.42
CA ALA A 144 3.64 -5.97 4.86
C ALA A 144 4.33 -7.32 4.63
N PHE A 145 5.04 -7.47 3.51
CA PHE A 145 5.78 -8.69 3.16
C PHE A 145 7.24 -8.66 3.61
N GLY A 146 7.80 -7.50 3.91
CA GLY A 146 9.14 -7.35 4.47
C GLY A 146 9.38 -8.26 5.69
N PRO A 147 8.56 -8.16 6.75
CA PRO A 147 8.68 -9.00 7.94
C PRO A 147 8.52 -10.49 7.63
N VAL A 148 7.59 -10.85 6.73
CA VAL A 148 7.37 -12.24 6.31
C VAL A 148 8.61 -12.83 5.64
N LEU A 149 9.34 -12.02 4.86
CA LEU A 149 10.60 -12.44 4.23
C LEU A 149 11.74 -12.52 5.24
N GLU A 150 11.74 -11.68 6.27
CA GLU A 150 12.66 -11.78 7.41
C GLU A 150 12.43 -13.07 8.21
N ASP A 151 11.17 -13.47 8.43
CA ASP A 151 10.81 -14.76 9.04
C ASP A 151 11.27 -15.96 8.21
N PHE A 152 11.40 -15.80 6.89
CA PHE A 152 12.02 -16.79 6.00
C PHE A 152 13.56 -16.74 5.97
N GLY A 153 14.18 -15.97 6.86
CA GLY A 153 15.63 -15.92 7.04
C GLY A 153 16.35 -14.86 6.19
N ILE A 154 15.63 -13.94 5.54
CA ILE A 154 16.24 -12.85 4.78
C ILE A 154 16.43 -11.63 5.68
N SER A 155 17.64 -11.49 6.24
CA SER A 155 17.96 -10.35 7.10
C SER A 155 17.80 -9.01 6.36
N GLY A 156 17.05 -8.08 6.96
CA GLY A 156 16.83 -6.73 6.43
C GLY A 156 15.89 -6.66 5.23
N ALA A 157 15.08 -7.70 4.97
CA ALA A 157 14.13 -7.71 3.86
C ALA A 157 13.14 -6.53 3.93
N THR A 158 12.71 -6.12 5.13
CA THR A 158 11.80 -4.97 5.30
C THR A 158 12.43 -3.67 4.79
N THR A 159 13.70 -3.45 5.12
CA THR A 159 14.46 -2.28 4.64
C THR A 159 14.64 -2.34 3.13
N LEU A 160 15.02 -3.51 2.60
CA LEU A 160 15.22 -3.70 1.17
C LEU A 160 13.94 -3.49 0.35
N CYS A 161 12.82 -4.07 0.78
CA CYS A 161 11.52 -3.90 0.12
C CYS A 161 11.11 -2.42 0.10
N THR A 162 11.23 -1.74 1.24
CA THR A 162 10.85 -0.32 1.36
C THR A 162 11.73 0.58 0.49
N ALA A 163 13.03 0.30 0.44
CA ALA A 163 13.97 1.00 -0.46
C ALA A 163 13.63 0.73 -1.93
N ALA A 164 13.37 -0.53 -2.30
CA ALA A 164 12.98 -0.92 -3.65
C ALA A 164 11.67 -0.26 -4.09
N ALA A 165 10.68 -0.15 -3.19
CA ALA A 165 9.40 0.50 -3.48
C ALA A 165 9.59 2.00 -3.73
N THR A 166 10.45 2.66 -2.94
CA THR A 166 10.80 4.07 -3.14
C THR A 166 11.51 4.28 -4.47
N TYR A 167 12.48 3.42 -4.79
CA TYR A 167 13.16 3.44 -6.08
C TYR A 167 12.18 3.23 -7.24
N GLY A 168 11.30 2.23 -7.13
CA GLY A 168 10.27 1.92 -8.12
C GLY A 168 9.35 3.09 -8.40
N LEU A 169 8.93 3.81 -7.36
CA LEU A 169 8.13 5.02 -7.49
C LEU A 169 8.87 6.14 -8.25
N ILE A 170 10.14 6.37 -7.93
CA ILE A 170 10.96 7.39 -8.60
C ILE A 170 11.19 7.00 -10.07
N ALA A 171 11.63 5.77 -10.33
CA ALA A 171 11.87 5.25 -11.68
C ALA A 171 10.57 5.25 -12.51
N GLY A 172 9.46 4.80 -11.93
CA GLY A 172 8.14 4.81 -12.55
C GLY A 172 7.66 6.22 -12.90
N SER A 173 7.85 7.19 -12.00
CA SER A 173 7.49 8.59 -12.26
C SER A 173 8.32 9.20 -13.39
N MET A 174 9.62 8.88 -13.46
CA MET A 174 10.51 9.38 -14.51
C MET A 174 10.22 8.77 -15.88
N ILE A 175 9.86 7.49 -15.93
CA ILE A 175 9.66 6.74 -17.18
C ILE A 175 8.21 6.88 -17.69
N GLY A 176 7.23 6.82 -16.79
CA GLY A 176 5.81 6.78 -17.13
C GLY A 176 5.31 8.04 -17.82
N GLY A 177 5.67 9.22 -17.31
CA GLY A 177 5.24 10.51 -17.88
C GLY A 177 5.66 10.70 -19.34
N PRO A 178 6.97 10.60 -19.68
CA PRO A 178 7.45 10.72 -21.05
C PRO A 178 6.86 9.68 -22.01
N ILE A 179 6.72 8.42 -21.57
CA ILE A 179 6.14 7.36 -22.40
C ILE A 179 4.65 7.65 -22.66
N GLY A 180 3.90 8.00 -21.61
CA GLY A 180 2.49 8.35 -21.73
C GLY A 180 2.28 9.52 -22.68
N ARG A 181 3.04 10.61 -22.49
CA ARG A 181 3.00 11.78 -23.39
C ARG A 181 3.30 11.40 -24.84
N ARG A 182 4.35 10.63 -25.08
CA ARG A 182 4.72 10.18 -26.43
C ARG A 182 3.62 9.35 -27.09
N LEU A 183 2.95 8.47 -26.34
CA LEU A 183 1.86 7.66 -26.85
C LEU A 183 0.62 8.50 -27.18
N ILE A 184 0.29 9.47 -26.32
CA ILE A 184 -0.81 10.43 -26.53
C ILE A 184 -0.57 11.25 -27.79
N GLU A 185 0.60 11.87 -27.92
CA GLU A 185 0.95 12.72 -29.07
C GLU A 185 1.04 11.90 -30.37
N LYS A 186 1.66 10.71 -30.33
CA LYS A 186 1.84 9.85 -31.51
C LYS A 186 0.51 9.33 -32.08
N HIS A 187 -0.42 8.94 -31.21
CA HIS A 187 -1.70 8.36 -31.65
C HIS A 187 -2.85 9.38 -31.62
N LYS A 188 -2.55 10.66 -31.34
CA LYS A 188 -3.53 11.74 -31.22
C LYS A 188 -4.73 11.36 -30.34
N LEU A 189 -4.45 10.73 -29.21
CA LEU A 189 -5.49 10.12 -28.37
C LEU A 189 -6.49 11.15 -27.86
N LEU A 190 -6.06 12.41 -27.68
CA LEU A 190 -6.91 13.53 -27.27
C LEU A 190 -7.96 13.92 -28.33
N ASP A 191 -7.69 13.67 -29.61
CA ASP A 191 -8.61 13.99 -30.72
C ASP A 191 -9.71 12.94 -30.88
N THR A 192 -9.49 11.74 -30.34
CA THR A 192 -10.39 10.57 -30.39
C THR A 192 -11.04 10.26 -29.05
N VAL A 193 -10.95 11.15 -28.05
CA VAL A 193 -11.65 10.96 -26.77
C VAL A 193 -13.15 11.00 -27.03
N VAL A 194 -13.74 9.82 -27.14
CA VAL A 194 -15.17 9.64 -26.89
C VAL A 194 -15.32 9.85 -25.39
N GLN A 195 -16.09 10.85 -24.96
CA GLN A 195 -16.56 10.88 -23.58
C GLN A 195 -17.37 9.60 -23.38
N GLU A 196 -16.78 8.61 -22.68
CA GLU A 196 -17.58 7.51 -22.17
C GLU A 196 -18.66 8.10 -21.26
N ASP A 197 -19.81 7.43 -21.19
CA ASP A 197 -20.88 7.79 -20.27
C ASP A 197 -20.37 7.56 -18.83
N ASP A 198 -19.63 8.55 -18.33
CA ASP A 198 -19.02 8.58 -17.00
C ASP A 198 -20.08 8.70 -15.90
N SER A 199 -21.38 8.63 -16.22
CA SER A 199 -22.47 8.71 -15.24
C SER A 199 -22.30 7.72 -14.08
N LEU A 200 -21.73 6.53 -14.31
CA LEU A 200 -21.41 5.57 -13.26
C LEU A 200 -20.23 6.00 -12.36
N LEU A 201 -19.18 6.60 -12.93
CA LEU A 201 -18.01 7.08 -12.18
C LEU A 201 -18.32 8.37 -11.43
N VAL A 202 -19.11 9.25 -12.04
CA VAL A 202 -19.60 10.51 -11.45
C VAL A 202 -20.67 10.22 -10.38
N GLU A 203 -21.56 9.25 -10.57
CA GLU A 203 -22.44 8.77 -9.49
C GLU A 203 -21.64 8.18 -8.33
N GLU A 204 -20.57 7.41 -8.60
CA GLU A 204 -19.69 6.93 -7.54
C GLU A 204 -19.05 8.13 -6.82
N GLU A 205 -18.49 9.13 -7.49
CA GLU A 205 -17.93 10.31 -6.79
C GLU A 205 -18.96 11.09 -5.96
N ILE A 206 -20.19 11.29 -6.47
CA ILE A 206 -21.26 12.03 -5.76
C ILE A 206 -21.82 11.22 -4.58
N LYS A 207 -21.93 9.88 -4.69
CA LYS A 207 -22.34 9.00 -3.58
C LYS A 207 -21.34 8.96 -2.42
N HIS A 208 -20.10 9.41 -2.65
CA HIS A 208 -19.04 9.43 -1.65
C HIS A 208 -18.71 10.84 -1.15
N GLU A 209 -19.69 11.77 -1.15
CA GLU A 209 -19.58 13.00 -0.38
C GLU A 209 -19.17 12.67 1.06
N ARG A 210 -18.22 13.42 1.60
CA ARG A 210 -17.65 13.10 2.91
C ARG A 210 -18.42 13.83 3.99
N HIS A 211 -18.98 13.09 4.93
CA HIS A 211 -19.71 13.65 6.05
C HIS A 211 -19.17 13.08 7.36
N ALA A 212 -18.90 13.96 8.33
CA ALA A 212 -18.36 13.57 9.64
C ALA A 212 -19.21 12.46 10.32
N SER A 213 -20.53 12.46 10.07
CA SER A 213 -21.48 11.47 10.57
C SER A 213 -21.32 10.06 10.00
N MET A 214 -20.58 9.90 8.90
CA MET A 214 -20.41 8.61 8.19
C MET A 214 -19.14 7.87 8.60
N TYR A 215 -18.17 8.56 9.21
CA TYR A 215 -16.93 7.93 9.72
C TYR A 215 -17.18 6.79 10.72
N PRO A 216 -18.12 6.89 11.69
CA PRO A 216 -18.41 5.76 12.58
C PRO A 216 -18.84 4.51 11.81
N SER A 217 -19.73 4.66 10.82
CA SER A 217 -20.19 3.53 10.00
C SER A 217 -19.07 2.95 9.15
N ALA A 218 -18.22 3.79 8.56
CA ALA A 218 -17.04 3.36 7.81
C ALA A 218 -16.06 2.55 8.69
N VAL A 219 -15.76 3.04 9.90
CA VAL A 219 -14.91 2.34 10.88
C VAL A 219 -15.55 1.01 11.29
N PHE A 220 -16.85 0.97 11.54
CA PHE A 220 -17.54 -0.28 11.89
C PHE A 220 -17.48 -1.29 10.75
N GLN A 221 -17.65 -0.85 9.49
CA GLN A 221 -17.52 -1.72 8.31
C GLN A 221 -16.11 -2.31 8.20
N LEU A 222 -15.07 -1.49 8.43
CA LEU A 222 -13.68 -1.95 8.48
C LEU A 222 -13.47 -2.98 9.60
N ILE A 223 -13.89 -2.67 10.84
CA ILE A 223 -13.71 -3.57 11.97
C ILE A 223 -14.45 -4.90 11.78
N ILE A 224 -15.67 -4.87 11.25
CA ILE A 224 -16.44 -6.08 10.94
C ILE A 224 -15.70 -6.92 9.88
N ALA A 225 -15.22 -6.28 8.80
CA ALA A 225 -14.45 -6.96 7.77
C ALA A 225 -13.16 -7.58 8.34
N ILE A 226 -12.46 -6.88 9.23
CA ILE A 226 -11.27 -7.37 9.91
C ILE A 226 -11.62 -8.58 10.79
N GLY A 227 -12.66 -8.47 11.61
CA GLY A 227 -13.12 -9.55 12.49
C GLY A 227 -13.46 -10.82 11.71
N ILE A 228 -14.25 -10.71 10.64
CA ILE A 228 -14.53 -11.82 9.73
C ILE A 228 -13.23 -12.32 9.07
N GLY A 229 -12.37 -11.40 8.67
CA GLY A 229 -11.08 -11.67 8.07
C GLY A 229 -10.16 -12.52 8.92
N THR A 230 -10.18 -12.39 10.25
CA THR A 230 -9.38 -13.26 11.14
C THR A 230 -9.78 -14.72 11.02
N VAL A 231 -11.06 -15.02 10.86
CA VAL A 231 -11.57 -16.37 10.64
C VAL A 231 -11.13 -16.88 9.27
N VAL A 232 -11.21 -16.04 8.24
CA VAL A 232 -10.73 -16.37 6.88
C VAL A 232 -9.22 -16.67 6.89
N SER A 233 -8.41 -15.82 7.51
CA SER A 233 -6.96 -16.03 7.64
C SER A 233 -6.64 -17.33 8.37
N LYS A 234 -7.40 -17.66 9.44
CA LYS A 234 -7.26 -18.94 10.14
C LYS A 234 -7.58 -20.13 9.22
N LEU A 235 -8.67 -20.06 8.45
CA LEU A 235 -9.01 -21.12 7.49
C LEU A 235 -7.94 -21.26 6.40
N LEU A 236 -7.39 -20.15 5.89
CA LEU A 236 -6.31 -20.17 4.92
C LEU A 236 -5.04 -20.80 5.49
N SER A 237 -4.69 -20.52 6.75
CA SER A 237 -3.50 -21.13 7.39
C SER A 237 -3.57 -22.66 7.49
N LEU A 238 -4.78 -23.24 7.56
CA LEU A 238 -4.98 -24.70 7.58
C LEU A 238 -4.65 -25.36 6.23
N THR A 239 -4.53 -24.60 5.15
CA THR A 239 -4.15 -25.12 3.82
C THR A 239 -2.65 -25.37 3.67
N GLY A 240 -1.84 -25.03 4.68
CA GLY A 240 -0.38 -25.16 4.66
C GLY A 240 0.34 -23.98 3.97
N MET A 241 -0.40 -22.99 3.49
CA MET A 241 0.14 -21.74 2.94
C MET A 241 0.25 -20.68 4.04
N THR A 242 1.38 -19.98 4.11
CA THR A 242 1.58 -18.83 4.99
C THR A 242 1.08 -17.56 4.31
N PHE A 243 0.12 -16.89 4.94
CA PHE A 243 -0.41 -15.62 4.47
C PHE A 243 -0.23 -14.55 5.54
N PRO A 244 0.08 -13.31 5.15
CA PRO A 244 -0.02 -12.18 6.05
C PRO A 244 -1.43 -12.07 6.65
N ILE A 245 -1.51 -11.65 7.91
CA ILE A 245 -2.78 -11.59 8.67
C ILE A 245 -3.86 -10.74 7.99
N TYR A 246 -3.46 -9.71 7.24
CA TYR A 246 -4.36 -8.79 6.56
C TYR A 246 -5.05 -9.40 5.32
N ILE A 247 -4.56 -10.52 4.76
CA ILE A 247 -5.13 -11.11 3.53
C ILE A 247 -6.58 -11.53 3.74
N GLY A 248 -6.90 -12.17 4.86
CA GLY A 248 -8.27 -12.55 5.18
C GLY A 248 -9.19 -11.34 5.32
N ALA A 249 -8.71 -10.26 5.94
CA ALA A 249 -9.46 -9.01 6.09
C ALA A 249 -9.71 -8.31 4.74
N MET A 250 -8.71 -8.30 3.85
CA MET A 250 -8.84 -7.79 2.49
C MET A 250 -9.88 -8.58 1.68
N ILE A 251 -9.87 -9.91 1.76
CA ILE A 251 -10.86 -10.76 1.08
C ILE A 251 -12.26 -10.53 1.66
N ALA A 252 -12.40 -10.47 2.98
CA ALA A 252 -13.68 -10.19 3.63
C ALA A 252 -14.25 -8.83 3.21
N ALA A 253 -13.42 -7.79 3.16
CA ALA A 253 -13.78 -6.47 2.68
C ALA A 253 -14.22 -6.47 1.20
N ALA A 254 -13.50 -7.18 0.33
CA ALA A 254 -13.86 -7.31 -1.08
C ALA A 254 -15.23 -8.01 -1.24
N CYS A 255 -15.49 -9.07 -0.46
CA CYS A 255 -16.80 -9.71 -0.42
C CYS A 255 -17.89 -8.76 0.07
N MET A 256 -17.65 -8.04 1.16
CA MET A 256 -18.60 -7.06 1.71
C MET A 256 -18.92 -5.94 0.72
N ARG A 257 -17.92 -5.38 0.04
CA ARG A 257 -18.10 -4.37 -1.02
C ARG A 257 -19.01 -4.88 -2.12
N ASN A 258 -18.71 -6.05 -2.66
CA ASN A 258 -19.47 -6.58 -3.79
C ASN A 258 -20.88 -7.00 -3.39
N ILE A 259 -21.07 -7.61 -2.22
CA ILE A 259 -22.40 -7.94 -1.71
C ILE A 259 -23.23 -6.66 -1.52
N GLY A 260 -22.65 -5.60 -0.94
CA GLY A 260 -23.31 -4.31 -0.79
C GLY A 260 -23.73 -3.71 -2.13
N GLU A 261 -22.81 -3.68 -3.10
CA GLU A 261 -23.06 -3.20 -4.45
C GLU A 261 -24.16 -3.98 -5.18
N TYR A 262 -24.09 -5.32 -5.20
CA TYR A 262 -25.06 -6.14 -5.94
C TYR A 262 -26.44 -6.19 -5.29
N THR A 263 -26.52 -6.13 -3.96
CA THR A 263 -27.80 -6.19 -3.24
C THR A 263 -28.46 -4.83 -3.09
N GLY A 264 -27.69 -3.73 -3.09
CA GLY A 264 -28.17 -2.38 -2.83
C GLY A 264 -28.71 -2.17 -1.41
N LYS A 265 -28.56 -3.16 -0.52
CA LYS A 265 -29.11 -3.14 0.85
C LYS A 265 -28.13 -2.58 1.88
N ILE A 266 -26.84 -2.52 1.53
CA ILE A 266 -25.78 -2.07 2.42
C ILE A 266 -25.11 -0.87 1.76
N THR A 267 -25.25 0.30 2.39
CA THR A 267 -24.51 1.50 1.98
C THR A 267 -23.06 1.37 2.39
N ILE A 268 -22.13 1.42 1.43
CA ILE A 268 -20.68 1.39 1.69
C ILE A 268 -20.15 2.82 1.61
N TYR A 269 -19.52 3.28 2.68
CA TYR A 269 -19.00 4.65 2.79
C TYR A 269 -17.56 4.74 2.27
N MET A 270 -17.35 4.61 0.96
CA MET A 270 -15.98 4.52 0.40
C MET A 270 -15.13 5.76 0.66
N GLY A 271 -15.72 6.95 0.66
CA GLY A 271 -14.98 8.21 0.89
C GLY A 271 -14.24 8.17 2.23
N GLU A 272 -14.98 7.86 3.30
CA GLU A 272 -14.46 7.74 4.65
C GLU A 272 -13.56 6.51 4.82
N ILE A 273 -13.92 5.36 4.23
CA ILE A 273 -13.08 4.15 4.24
C ILE A 273 -11.71 4.43 3.61
N ASN A 274 -11.66 5.16 2.50
CA ASN A 274 -10.43 5.53 1.82
C ASN A 274 -9.60 6.52 2.65
N ASP A 275 -10.24 7.51 3.28
CA ASP A 275 -9.56 8.45 4.18
C ASP A 275 -8.94 7.75 5.39
N ILE A 276 -9.70 6.87 6.06
CA ILE A 276 -9.21 6.05 7.17
C ILE A 276 -8.05 5.18 6.70
N GLY A 277 -8.19 4.51 5.55
CA GLY A 277 -7.12 3.72 4.94
C GLY A 277 -5.85 4.52 4.67
N GLY A 278 -5.97 5.75 4.16
CA GLY A 278 -4.83 6.63 3.91
C GLY A 278 -4.13 7.11 5.18
N ILE A 279 -4.89 7.40 6.24
CA ILE A 279 -4.36 7.72 7.57
C ILE A 279 -3.62 6.49 8.13
N SER A 280 -4.24 5.32 8.07
CA SER A 280 -3.64 4.06 8.52
C SER A 280 -2.38 3.71 7.74
N LEU A 281 -2.35 3.90 6.41
CA LEU A 281 -1.14 3.74 5.61
C LEU A 281 -0.01 4.66 6.09
N SER A 282 -0.33 5.92 6.37
CA SER A 282 0.66 6.89 6.81
C SER A 282 1.25 6.52 8.17
N LEU A 283 0.42 6.07 9.11
CA LEU A 283 0.86 5.62 10.44
C LEU A 283 1.61 4.28 10.39
N PHE A 284 1.20 3.38 9.50
CA PHE A 284 1.86 2.09 9.26
C PHE A 284 3.28 2.25 8.69
N LEU A 285 3.47 3.22 7.80
CA LEU A 285 4.77 3.51 7.18
C LEU A 285 5.64 4.49 7.98
N GLY A 286 5.07 5.13 9.01
CA GLY A 286 5.64 6.24 9.75
C GLY A 286 6.53 5.84 10.92
#